data_AF-A0A916HY14-F1
#
_entry.id   AF-A0A916HY14-F1
#
_cell.length_a   1.000
_cell.length_b   1.000
_cell.length_c   1.000
_cell.angle_alpha   90.00
_cell.angle_beta   90.00
_cell.angle_gamma   90.00
#
_symmetry.space_group_name_H-M   'P 1'
#
loop_
_entity.id
_entity.type
_entity.pdbx_description
1 polymer ?
#
loop_
_entity_poly.entity_id
_entity_poly.type
_entity_poly.pdbx_seq_one_letter_code
_entity_poly.pdbx_strand_id
1 'polypeptide(L)'
;MPFLPTWKTAKTTFETKTHKKKPSEKFLGVFRKGTGIEDSLKKLDAARKGEDIRKALAGFKAAYTNYLSLLLATASDPKSVKPDEKATYVSATNDLKSVLQKIEADAQRVAEASSDVGDKEVTTADTQLQKSLLAEAQKHIALREQVLKDATALNVKLKSALADLNNRLALAEKQKDAAKEAGKSGNTMMHQVAVGVIDRHIDEGESIVEKNSTLVRDFTKEGSPMMKARADLKDTFDKITGPLQADMKGRRDKPWGAVTQAAAEQNTIISSMKGVVEKMKLAKAKAEASGSQMKSPQEYLAAIGKTKGEIDGMYKSIKIKIDRVVKSYESFDAKIVAFKGDKAGIQQHCRVEDDQAKRYSAETIVVRDRIANLGKTVRKMPSGAFEDGSVEKAVSDVEKVANDCVSQLNKDLKDATELQKKIMVAKSKYK
;
A
#
# COMPACT_ATOMS: atom_id res chain seq x y z
N MET A 1 -15.49 37.26 -26.45
CA MET A 1 -15.92 36.58 -25.20
C MET A 1 -17.08 37.37 -24.62
N PRO A 2 -18.18 36.74 -24.14
CA PRO A 2 -19.16 37.45 -23.33
C PRO A 2 -18.65 37.53 -21.88
N PHE A 3 -18.20 38.71 -21.47
CA PHE A 3 -17.67 39.04 -20.16
C PHE A 3 -18.79 39.26 -19.12
N LEU A 4 -19.98 39.68 -19.54
CA LEU A 4 -21.12 39.92 -18.65
C LEU A 4 -21.61 38.64 -17.92
N PRO A 5 -21.75 37.47 -18.56
CA PRO A 5 -22.10 36.23 -17.87
C PRO A 5 -21.07 35.81 -16.81
N THR A 6 -19.77 35.93 -17.13
CA THR A 6 -18.67 35.63 -16.18
C THR A 6 -18.78 36.49 -14.93
N TRP A 7 -19.03 37.79 -15.09
CA TRP A 7 -19.30 38.71 -13.99
C TRP A 7 -20.52 38.30 -13.15
N LYS A 8 -21.65 37.97 -13.80
CA LYS A 8 -22.88 37.55 -13.08
C LYS A 8 -22.66 36.29 -12.23
N THR A 9 -21.89 35.32 -12.72
CA THR A 9 -21.53 34.12 -11.95
C THR A 9 -20.64 34.45 -10.75
N ALA A 10 -19.65 35.31 -10.94
CA ALA A 10 -18.76 35.72 -9.85
C ALA A 10 -19.50 36.55 -8.79
N LYS A 11 -20.39 37.44 -9.20
CA LYS A 11 -21.31 38.18 -8.33
C LYS A 11 -22.18 37.24 -7.52
N THR A 12 -22.77 36.23 -8.16
CA THR A 12 -23.61 35.23 -7.46
C THR A 12 -22.81 34.41 -6.44
N THR A 13 -21.58 34.02 -6.79
CA THR A 13 -20.66 33.32 -5.88
C THR A 13 -20.32 34.19 -4.67
N PHE A 14 -20.04 35.47 -4.89
CA PHE A 14 -19.80 36.44 -3.82
C PHE A 14 -21.02 36.58 -2.89
N GLU A 15 -22.21 36.77 -3.45
CA GLU A 15 -23.47 36.87 -2.68
C GLU A 15 -23.75 35.60 -1.87
N THR A 16 -23.41 34.43 -2.41
CA THR A 16 -23.57 33.14 -1.73
C THR A 16 -22.60 32.99 -0.58
N LYS A 17 -21.30 33.28 -0.80
CA LYS A 17 -20.25 33.18 0.23
C LYS A 17 -20.45 34.15 1.39
N THR A 18 -20.96 35.34 1.09
CA THR A 18 -21.17 36.40 2.10
C THR A 18 -22.56 36.37 2.72
N HIS A 19 -23.46 35.52 2.21
CA HIS A 19 -24.89 35.50 2.53
C HIS A 19 -25.59 36.87 2.36
N LYS A 20 -25.01 37.82 1.62
CA LYS A 20 -25.59 39.14 1.39
C LYS A 20 -26.19 39.20 -0.01
N LYS A 21 -27.49 38.89 -0.14
CA LYS A 21 -28.20 38.72 -1.44
C LYS A 21 -28.81 40.00 -2.04
N LYS A 22 -28.39 41.17 -1.56
CA LYS A 22 -28.94 42.54 -1.70
C LYS A 22 -29.05 43.09 -0.28
N PRO A 23 -28.23 44.05 0.12
CA PRO A 23 -28.44 44.71 1.38
C PRO A 23 -29.74 45.52 1.26
N SER A 24 -30.59 45.49 2.30
CA SER A 24 -31.59 46.53 2.49
C SER A 24 -30.94 47.89 2.29
N GLU A 25 -31.69 48.88 1.82
CA GLU A 25 -31.24 50.22 1.38
C GLU A 25 -30.19 50.92 2.27
N LYS A 26 -30.10 50.51 3.54
CA LYS A 26 -29.16 51.00 4.56
C LYS A 26 -27.86 50.20 4.76
N PHE A 27 -27.69 48.99 4.20
CA PHE A 27 -26.58 48.11 4.61
C PHE A 27 -25.37 48.12 3.65
N LEU A 28 -25.48 48.14 2.31
CA LEU A 28 -24.33 48.30 1.38
C LEU A 28 -24.74 48.84 0.00
N GLY A 29 -25.13 50.12 -0.12
CA GLY A 29 -25.55 50.77 -1.38
C GLY A 29 -24.60 50.60 -2.61
N VAL A 30 -23.41 50.04 -2.40
CA VAL A 30 -22.40 49.61 -3.38
C VAL A 30 -22.91 48.59 -4.40
N PHE A 31 -23.86 47.70 -4.03
CA PHE A 31 -24.38 46.67 -4.96
C PHE A 31 -25.62 47.12 -5.76
N ARG A 32 -26.42 48.06 -5.24
CA ARG A 32 -27.62 48.60 -5.92
C ARG A 32 -27.25 49.68 -6.95
N LYS A 33 -26.24 50.49 -6.65
CA LYS A 33 -25.54 51.30 -7.66
C LYS A 33 -24.49 50.40 -8.30
N GLY A 34 -24.90 49.46 -9.15
CA GLY A 34 -23.94 48.76 -10.00
C GLY A 34 -23.07 49.83 -10.65
N THR A 35 -21.79 49.89 -10.27
CA THR A 35 -20.87 51.04 -10.45
C THR A 35 -20.43 51.22 -11.90
N GLY A 36 -21.35 51.01 -12.84
CA GLY A 36 -21.11 50.90 -14.26
C GLY A 36 -20.57 49.53 -14.69
N ILE A 37 -20.36 48.54 -13.80
CA ILE A 37 -19.76 47.23 -14.18
C ILE A 37 -20.62 46.49 -15.21
N GLU A 38 -21.89 46.25 -14.93
CA GLU A 38 -22.75 45.50 -15.85
C GLU A 38 -22.90 46.24 -17.19
N ASP A 39 -23.01 47.57 -17.17
CA ASP A 39 -23.18 48.36 -18.39
C ASP A 39 -21.86 48.52 -19.19
N SER A 40 -20.72 48.63 -18.51
CA SER A 40 -19.40 48.62 -19.16
C SER A 40 -19.10 47.25 -19.76
N LEU A 41 -19.47 46.16 -19.09
CA LEU A 41 -19.36 44.81 -19.63
C LEU A 41 -20.32 44.55 -20.79
N LYS A 42 -21.55 45.10 -20.77
CA LYS A 42 -22.43 45.08 -21.94
C LYS A 42 -21.81 45.79 -23.14
N LYS A 43 -21.19 46.96 -22.91
CA LYS A 43 -20.49 47.72 -23.96
C LYS A 43 -19.27 46.95 -24.47
N LEU A 44 -18.52 46.31 -23.59
CA LEU A 44 -17.38 45.46 -23.93
C LEU A 44 -17.80 44.22 -24.73
N ASP A 45 -18.94 43.60 -24.37
CA ASP A 45 -19.56 42.48 -25.09
C ASP A 45 -20.18 42.91 -26.43
N ALA A 46 -20.52 44.19 -26.59
CA ALA A 46 -21.08 44.76 -27.80
C ALA A 46 -20.01 45.28 -28.78
N ALA A 47 -18.83 45.65 -28.28
CA ALA A 47 -17.74 46.16 -29.10
C ALA A 47 -17.23 45.11 -30.10
N ARG A 48 -16.96 45.55 -31.34
CA ARG A 48 -16.56 44.67 -32.46
C ARG A 48 -15.26 45.11 -33.12
N LYS A 49 -14.96 46.41 -33.11
CA LYS A 49 -13.73 46.98 -33.66
C LYS A 49 -12.68 47.13 -32.57
N GLY A 50 -11.41 46.95 -32.89
CA GLY A 50 -10.30 47.08 -31.93
C GLY A 50 -10.33 48.41 -31.16
N GLU A 51 -10.66 49.52 -31.84
CA GLU A 51 -10.81 50.83 -31.20
C GLU A 51 -12.00 50.89 -30.22
N ASP A 52 -13.15 50.33 -30.60
CA ASP A 52 -14.34 50.27 -29.74
C ASP A 52 -14.10 49.38 -28.52
N ILE A 53 -13.36 48.28 -28.70
CA ILE A 53 -12.97 47.38 -27.61
C ILE A 53 -12.03 48.11 -26.65
N ARG A 54 -11.04 48.87 -27.14
CA ARG A 54 -10.17 49.70 -26.29
C ARG A 54 -10.95 50.76 -25.51
N LYS A 55 -11.90 51.46 -26.15
CA LYS A 55 -12.77 52.45 -25.48
C LYS A 55 -13.67 51.79 -24.43
N ALA A 56 -14.29 50.66 -24.76
CA ALA A 56 -15.12 49.91 -23.83
C ALA A 56 -14.30 49.34 -22.66
N LEU A 57 -13.07 48.89 -22.92
CA LEU A 57 -12.13 48.38 -21.91
C LEU A 57 -11.67 49.47 -20.95
N ALA A 58 -11.37 50.67 -21.45
CA ALA A 58 -11.07 51.82 -20.60
C ALA A 58 -12.26 52.17 -19.68
N GLY A 59 -13.49 52.13 -20.23
CA GLY A 59 -14.72 52.29 -19.46
C GLY A 59 -14.92 51.21 -18.39
N PHE A 60 -14.63 49.94 -18.72
CA PHE A 60 -14.65 48.84 -17.77
C PHE A 60 -13.57 48.99 -16.68
N LYS A 61 -12.36 49.41 -17.03
CA LYS A 61 -11.25 49.63 -16.11
C LYS A 61 -11.57 50.67 -15.05
N ALA A 62 -12.15 51.79 -15.48
CA ALA A 62 -12.63 52.83 -14.58
C ALA A 62 -13.75 52.29 -13.66
N ALA A 63 -14.73 51.57 -14.22
CA ALA A 63 -15.84 51.02 -13.46
C ALA A 63 -15.38 50.00 -12.40
N TYR A 64 -14.49 49.05 -12.76
CA TYR A 64 -14.02 48.01 -11.84
C TYR A 64 -13.05 48.56 -10.78
N THR A 65 -12.21 49.54 -11.11
CA THR A 65 -11.31 50.17 -10.12
C THR A 65 -12.13 50.87 -9.03
N ASN A 66 -13.15 51.64 -9.43
CA ASN A 66 -14.08 52.29 -8.51
C ASN A 66 -14.83 51.26 -7.65
N TYR A 67 -15.27 50.16 -8.27
CA TYR A 67 -15.97 49.08 -7.57
C TYR A 67 -15.09 48.39 -6.51
N LEU A 68 -13.84 48.07 -6.84
CA LEU A 68 -12.90 47.44 -5.90
C LEU A 68 -12.54 48.37 -4.75
N SER A 69 -12.33 49.66 -5.01
CA SER A 69 -12.10 50.65 -3.96
C SER A 69 -13.25 50.69 -2.96
N LEU A 70 -14.50 50.69 -3.45
CA LEU A 70 -15.69 50.64 -2.60
C LEU A 70 -15.81 49.35 -1.79
N LEU A 71 -15.50 48.19 -2.39
CA LEU A 71 -15.52 46.91 -1.68
C LEU A 71 -14.46 46.83 -0.57
N LEU A 72 -13.26 47.34 -0.82
CA LEU A 72 -12.18 47.37 0.17
C LEU A 72 -12.47 48.35 1.32
N ALA A 73 -13.01 49.53 1.00
CA ALA A 73 -13.47 50.49 2.02
C ALA A 73 -14.57 49.88 2.90
N THR A 74 -15.52 49.17 2.28
CA THR A 74 -16.59 48.45 2.96
C THR A 74 -16.05 47.34 3.88
N ALA A 75 -15.11 46.54 3.39
CA ALA A 75 -14.51 45.44 4.16
C ALA A 75 -13.72 45.93 5.40
N SER A 76 -13.32 47.21 5.39
CA SER A 76 -12.55 47.85 6.46
C SER A 76 -13.43 48.58 7.48
N ASP A 77 -14.72 48.79 7.19
CA ASP A 77 -15.66 49.46 8.07
C ASP A 77 -16.31 48.48 9.08
N PRO A 78 -16.02 48.62 10.39
CA PRO A 78 -16.58 47.76 11.44
C PRO A 78 -18.11 47.85 11.56
N LYS A 79 -18.73 48.91 11.03
CA LYS A 79 -20.19 49.07 10.99
C LYS A 79 -20.84 48.30 9.83
N SER A 80 -20.07 47.99 8.79
CA SER A 80 -20.54 47.36 7.55
C SER A 80 -20.28 45.86 7.51
N VAL A 81 -19.20 45.37 8.14
CA VAL A 81 -18.87 43.94 8.24
C VAL A 81 -18.56 43.60 9.69
N LYS A 82 -19.31 42.64 10.26
CA LYS A 82 -19.07 42.20 11.63
C LYS A 82 -17.69 41.52 11.75
N PRO A 83 -17.00 41.61 12.91
CA PRO A 83 -15.65 41.05 13.07
C PRO A 83 -15.53 39.55 12.75
N ASP A 84 -16.55 38.76 13.07
CA ASP A 84 -16.66 37.32 12.82
C ASP A 84 -16.86 36.97 11.32
N GLU A 85 -17.43 37.88 10.53
CA GLU A 85 -17.64 37.71 9.09
C GLU A 85 -16.47 38.26 8.24
N LYS A 86 -15.52 38.98 8.87
CA LYS A 86 -14.48 39.76 8.17
C LYS A 86 -13.57 38.89 7.29
N ALA A 87 -13.12 37.73 7.78
CA ALA A 87 -12.25 36.83 7.02
C ALA A 87 -12.93 36.31 5.74
N THR A 88 -14.19 35.90 5.84
CA THR A 88 -15.00 35.43 4.72
C THR A 88 -15.24 36.54 3.69
N TYR A 89 -15.54 37.76 4.15
CA TYR A 89 -15.78 38.90 3.26
C TYR A 89 -14.51 39.35 2.51
N VAL A 90 -13.36 39.36 3.20
CA VAL A 90 -12.06 39.66 2.58
C VAL A 90 -11.69 38.59 1.55
N SER A 91 -11.86 37.30 1.87
CA SER A 91 -11.62 36.21 0.93
C SER A 91 -12.52 36.32 -0.31
N ALA A 92 -13.82 36.53 -0.12
CA ALA A 92 -14.77 36.70 -1.23
C ALA A 92 -14.46 37.94 -2.09
N THR A 93 -14.02 39.04 -1.48
CA THR A 93 -13.61 40.26 -2.20
C THR A 93 -12.37 40.01 -3.06
N ASN A 94 -11.39 39.26 -2.54
CA ASN A 94 -10.20 38.88 -3.30
C ASN A 94 -10.53 37.95 -4.47
N ASP A 95 -11.42 36.98 -4.28
CA ASP A 95 -11.91 36.12 -5.37
C ASP A 95 -12.57 36.96 -6.48
N LEU A 96 -13.44 37.91 -6.09
CA LEU A 96 -14.13 38.77 -7.05
C LEU A 96 -13.16 39.70 -7.79
N LYS A 97 -12.15 40.24 -7.09
CA LYS A 97 -11.05 41.01 -7.67
C LYS A 97 -10.29 40.20 -8.72
N SER A 98 -9.94 38.96 -8.40
CA SER A 98 -9.24 38.07 -9.34
C SER A 98 -10.06 37.85 -10.62
N VAL A 99 -11.37 37.65 -10.51
CA VAL A 99 -12.24 37.53 -11.67
C VAL A 99 -12.28 38.82 -12.50
N LEU A 100 -12.40 39.99 -11.87
CA LEU A 100 -12.43 41.27 -12.59
C LEU A 100 -11.10 41.57 -13.30
N GLN A 101 -9.97 41.30 -12.65
CA GLN A 101 -8.64 41.42 -13.27
C GLN A 101 -8.47 40.44 -14.44
N LYS A 102 -9.03 39.23 -14.32
CA LYS A 102 -9.02 38.26 -15.42
C LYS A 102 -9.88 38.75 -16.60
N ILE A 103 -11.06 39.31 -16.33
CA ILE A 103 -11.90 39.92 -17.38
C ILE A 103 -11.14 41.05 -18.09
N GLU A 104 -10.45 41.93 -17.34
CA GLU A 104 -9.61 42.98 -17.92
C GLU A 104 -8.50 42.40 -18.80
N ALA A 105 -7.74 41.45 -18.30
CA ALA A 105 -6.62 40.83 -19.03
C ALA A 105 -7.09 40.07 -20.28
N ASP A 106 -8.23 39.39 -20.21
CA ASP A 106 -8.84 38.69 -21.34
C ASP A 106 -9.34 39.70 -22.39
N ALA A 107 -9.95 40.81 -21.95
CA ALA A 107 -10.43 41.86 -22.84
C ALA A 107 -9.28 42.65 -23.50
N GLN A 108 -8.19 42.90 -22.77
CA GLN A 108 -6.96 43.50 -23.30
C GLN A 108 -6.35 42.62 -24.41
N ARG A 109 -6.25 41.31 -24.17
CA ARG A 109 -5.78 40.35 -25.20
C ARG A 109 -6.68 40.34 -26.44
N VAL A 110 -7.99 40.44 -26.27
CA VAL A 110 -8.94 40.54 -27.40
C VAL A 110 -8.74 41.85 -28.17
N ALA A 111 -8.50 42.97 -27.47
CA ALA A 111 -8.27 44.28 -28.08
C ALA A 111 -6.98 44.29 -28.93
N GLU A 112 -5.90 43.70 -28.40
CA GLU A 112 -4.59 43.59 -29.07
C GLU A 112 -4.68 42.72 -30.32
N ALA A 113 -5.34 41.57 -30.24
CA ALA A 113 -5.48 40.66 -31.36
C ALA A 113 -6.47 41.13 -32.45
N SER A 114 -7.33 42.11 -32.13
CA SER A 114 -8.24 42.74 -33.10
C SER A 114 -7.59 43.87 -33.90
N SER A 115 -6.31 44.18 -33.64
CA SER A 115 -5.52 45.17 -34.40
C SER A 115 -5.01 44.63 -35.74
N ASP A 116 -5.01 43.30 -35.90
CA ASP A 116 -4.27 42.58 -36.97
C ASP A 116 -5.18 41.97 -38.06
N VAL A 117 -6.50 42.17 -37.97
CA VAL A 117 -7.47 41.56 -38.90
C VAL A 117 -8.28 42.66 -39.58
N GLY A 118 -8.00 42.88 -40.87
CA GLY A 118 -8.65 43.89 -41.70
C GLY A 118 -10.17 43.73 -41.80
N ASP A 119 -10.84 44.87 -42.06
CA ASP A 119 -12.29 45.07 -42.14
C ASP A 119 -13.02 44.04 -43.04
N LYS A 120 -13.45 42.92 -42.45
CA LYS A 120 -14.57 42.13 -42.99
C LYS A 120 -15.76 42.28 -42.06
N GLU A 121 -16.86 42.78 -42.62
CA GLU A 121 -18.15 42.87 -41.95
C GLU A 121 -18.62 41.46 -41.56
N VAL A 122 -18.57 41.17 -40.25
CA VAL A 122 -19.06 39.91 -39.67
C VAL A 122 -20.59 39.98 -39.62
N THR A 123 -21.28 39.01 -40.22
CA THR A 123 -22.74 38.97 -40.23
C THR A 123 -23.33 38.67 -38.84
N THR A 124 -24.59 39.02 -38.62
CA THR A 124 -25.32 38.75 -37.36
C THR A 124 -25.46 37.26 -37.06
N ALA A 125 -25.53 36.40 -38.08
CA ALA A 125 -25.61 34.95 -37.95
C ALA A 125 -24.29 34.33 -37.46
N ASP A 126 -23.15 34.77 -38.00
CA ASP A 126 -21.81 34.32 -37.56
C ASP A 126 -21.54 34.71 -36.10
N THR A 127 -22.03 35.89 -35.71
CA THR A 127 -21.93 36.38 -34.33
C THR A 127 -22.74 35.52 -33.34
N GLN A 128 -23.90 35.03 -33.75
CA GLN A 128 -24.75 34.19 -32.91
C GLN A 128 -24.18 32.77 -32.78
N LEU A 129 -23.60 32.22 -33.86
CA LEU A 129 -22.90 30.94 -33.86
C LEU A 129 -21.67 30.96 -32.93
N GLN A 130 -20.83 32.01 -33.00
CA GLN A 130 -19.67 32.15 -32.11
C GLN A 130 -20.10 32.28 -30.63
N LYS A 131 -21.21 32.95 -30.33
CA LYS A 131 -21.75 33.02 -28.96
C LYS A 131 -22.19 31.65 -28.45
N SER A 132 -22.87 30.84 -29.27
CA SER A 132 -23.26 29.48 -28.86
C SER A 132 -22.06 28.56 -28.62
N LEU A 133 -21.04 28.63 -29.49
CA LEU A 133 -19.81 27.85 -29.35
C LEU A 133 -19.05 28.21 -28.07
N LEU A 134 -18.95 29.50 -27.74
CA LEU A 134 -18.32 29.95 -26.48
C LEU A 134 -19.09 29.48 -25.24
N ALA A 135 -20.42 29.53 -25.27
CA ALA A 135 -21.25 29.05 -24.17
C ALA A 135 -21.13 27.53 -23.98
N GLU A 136 -21.05 26.78 -25.07
CA GLU A 136 -20.81 25.34 -25.03
C GLU A 136 -19.39 25.02 -24.49
N ALA A 137 -18.34 25.68 -25.02
CA ALA A 137 -16.96 25.52 -24.54
C ALA A 137 -16.81 25.81 -23.04
N GLN A 138 -17.53 26.80 -22.50
CA GLN A 138 -17.55 27.08 -21.07
C GLN A 138 -18.17 25.94 -20.24
N LYS A 139 -19.22 25.28 -20.73
CA LYS A 139 -19.81 24.10 -20.07
C LYS A 139 -18.80 22.94 -20.00
N HIS A 140 -18.05 22.73 -21.08
CA HIS A 140 -17.01 21.72 -21.16
C HIS A 140 -15.84 21.99 -20.19
N ILE A 141 -15.37 23.23 -20.12
CA ILE A 141 -14.36 23.65 -19.13
C ILE A 141 -14.87 23.45 -17.70
N ALA A 142 -16.10 23.88 -17.41
CA ALA A 142 -16.69 23.75 -16.08
C ALA A 142 -16.82 22.28 -15.65
N LEU A 143 -17.19 21.38 -16.57
CA LEU A 143 -17.24 19.94 -16.30
C LEU A 143 -15.85 19.40 -15.93
N ARG A 144 -14.79 19.76 -16.66
CA ARG A 144 -13.42 19.32 -16.36
C ARG A 144 -12.90 19.88 -15.04
N GLU A 145 -13.21 21.14 -14.72
CA GLU A 145 -12.90 21.74 -13.41
C GLU A 145 -13.64 21.03 -12.27
N GLN A 146 -14.90 20.62 -12.49
CA GLN A 146 -15.66 19.85 -11.51
C GLN A 146 -15.06 18.46 -11.29
N VAL A 147 -14.68 17.76 -12.37
CA VAL A 147 -14.01 16.45 -12.28
C VAL A 147 -12.72 16.53 -11.46
N LEU A 148 -11.95 17.61 -11.61
CA LEU A 148 -10.77 17.84 -10.77
C LEU A 148 -11.12 17.96 -9.30
N LYS A 149 -12.14 18.77 -8.95
CA LYS A 149 -12.59 18.92 -7.56
C LYS A 149 -13.05 17.58 -6.98
N ASP A 150 -13.82 16.82 -7.74
CA ASP A 150 -14.35 15.52 -7.30
C ASP A 150 -13.21 14.50 -7.11
N ALA A 151 -12.22 14.48 -8.02
CA ALA A 151 -11.04 13.63 -7.91
C ALA A 151 -10.23 13.97 -6.64
N THR A 152 -9.97 15.25 -6.38
CA THR A 152 -9.26 15.70 -5.18
C THR A 152 -10.03 15.35 -3.90
N ALA A 153 -11.34 15.54 -3.89
CA ALA A 153 -12.18 15.19 -2.74
C ALA A 153 -12.18 13.68 -2.48
N LEU A 154 -12.18 12.85 -3.53
CA LEU A 154 -12.07 11.40 -3.40
C LEU A 154 -10.71 11.02 -2.79
N ASN A 155 -9.60 11.65 -3.20
CA ASN A 155 -8.28 11.36 -2.61
C ASN A 155 -8.25 11.65 -1.10
N VAL A 156 -8.88 12.74 -0.65
CA VAL A 156 -8.99 13.06 0.79
C VAL A 156 -9.75 11.95 1.53
N LYS A 157 -10.88 11.49 0.99
CA LYS A 157 -11.66 10.38 1.58
C LYS A 157 -10.86 9.09 1.64
N LEU A 158 -10.18 8.72 0.55
CA LEU A 158 -9.36 7.51 0.50
C LEU A 158 -8.19 7.57 1.49
N LYS A 159 -7.50 8.71 1.62
CA LYS A 159 -6.43 8.87 2.61
C LYS A 159 -6.93 8.71 4.04
N SER A 160 -8.11 9.26 4.35
CA SER A 160 -8.73 9.07 5.67
C SER A 160 -9.08 7.61 5.95
N ALA A 161 -9.63 6.89 4.95
CA ALA A 161 -9.93 5.46 5.09
C ALA A 161 -8.65 4.61 5.24
N LEU A 162 -7.56 4.97 4.56
CA LEU A 162 -6.27 4.30 4.72
C LEU A 162 -5.69 4.52 6.13
N ALA A 163 -5.86 5.72 6.70
CA ALA A 163 -5.47 5.98 8.08
C ALA A 163 -6.27 5.12 9.08
N ASP A 164 -7.58 4.97 8.89
CA ASP A 164 -8.42 4.09 9.71
C ASP A 164 -7.95 2.62 9.64
N LEU A 165 -7.65 2.12 8.44
CA LEU A 165 -7.09 0.77 8.25
C LEU A 165 -5.75 0.58 8.97
N ASN A 166 -4.86 1.58 8.93
CA ASN A 166 -3.58 1.50 9.65
C ASN A 166 -3.78 1.46 11.18
N ASN A 167 -4.75 2.19 11.71
CA ASN A 167 -5.09 2.12 13.14
C ASN A 167 -5.60 0.73 13.51
N ARG A 168 -6.46 0.14 12.67
CA ARG A 168 -6.97 -1.22 12.85
C ARG A 168 -5.85 -2.26 12.79
N LEU A 169 -4.87 -2.09 11.88
CA LEU A 169 -3.70 -2.97 11.81
C LEU A 169 -2.91 -2.92 13.11
N ALA A 170 -2.69 -1.72 13.68
CA ALA A 170 -2.01 -1.60 14.96
C ALA A 170 -2.77 -2.29 16.11
N LEU A 171 -4.11 -2.29 16.07
CA LEU A 171 -4.93 -3.03 17.04
C LEU A 171 -4.84 -4.55 16.81
N ALA A 172 -4.89 -5.01 15.56
CA ALA A 172 -4.70 -6.41 15.21
C ALA A 172 -3.33 -6.95 15.67
N GLU A 173 -2.26 -6.18 15.48
CA GLU A 173 -0.91 -6.52 15.95
C GLU A 173 -0.85 -6.63 17.48
N LYS A 174 -1.50 -5.72 18.21
CA LYS A 174 -1.63 -5.81 19.68
C LYS A 174 -2.36 -7.08 20.11
N GLN A 175 -3.43 -7.45 19.40
CA GLN A 175 -4.18 -8.67 19.70
C GLN A 175 -3.40 -9.94 19.35
N LYS A 176 -2.55 -9.90 18.31
CA LYS A 176 -1.61 -10.99 18.02
C LYS A 176 -0.64 -11.21 19.19
N ASP A 177 -0.09 -10.14 19.77
CA ASP A 177 0.77 -10.24 20.94
C ASP A 177 -0.01 -10.75 22.18
N ALA A 178 -1.27 -10.31 22.37
CA ALA A 178 -2.13 -10.82 23.44
C ALA A 178 -2.47 -12.31 23.28
N ALA A 179 -2.75 -12.76 22.05
CA ALA A 179 -3.00 -14.16 21.73
C ALA A 179 -1.78 -15.03 22.03
N LYS A 180 -0.58 -14.52 21.72
CA LYS A 180 0.69 -15.18 22.03
C LYS A 180 0.87 -15.36 23.54
N GLU A 181 0.60 -14.34 24.34
CA GLU A 181 0.78 -14.42 25.79
C GLU A 181 -0.28 -15.28 26.49
N ALA A 182 -1.51 -15.26 25.98
CA ALA A 182 -2.54 -16.21 26.37
C ALA A 182 -2.15 -17.66 26.02
N GLY A 183 -1.52 -17.86 24.86
CA GLY A 183 -0.99 -19.16 24.43
C GLY A 183 0.04 -19.74 25.40
N LYS A 184 1.06 -18.93 25.78
CA LYS A 184 2.10 -19.34 26.75
C LYS A 184 1.55 -19.76 28.12
N SER A 185 0.45 -19.14 28.55
CA SER A 185 -0.19 -19.42 29.84
C SER A 185 -1.26 -20.53 29.76
N GLY A 186 -1.45 -21.15 28.59
CA GLY A 186 -2.49 -22.16 28.37
C GLY A 186 -3.93 -21.60 28.41
N ASN A 187 -4.09 -20.27 28.44
CA ASN A 187 -5.39 -19.60 28.52
C ASN A 187 -6.07 -19.59 27.15
N THR A 188 -6.63 -20.74 26.80
CA THR A 188 -7.28 -20.98 25.50
C THR A 188 -8.41 -19.98 25.22
N MET A 189 -9.17 -19.59 26.24
CA MET A 189 -10.27 -18.64 26.09
C MET A 189 -9.76 -17.25 25.68
N MET A 190 -8.77 -16.70 26.38
CA MET A 190 -8.20 -15.39 26.04
C MET A 190 -7.50 -15.42 24.68
N HIS A 191 -6.86 -16.53 24.33
CA HIS A 191 -6.29 -16.73 23.02
C HIS A 191 -7.35 -16.64 21.91
N GLN A 192 -8.45 -17.40 22.04
CA GLN A 192 -9.55 -17.38 21.06
C GLN A 192 -10.23 -16.02 20.98
N VAL A 193 -10.40 -15.32 22.11
CA VAL A 193 -10.92 -13.96 22.13
C VAL A 193 -10.02 -13.02 21.33
N ALA A 194 -8.71 -13.06 21.56
CA ALA A 194 -7.76 -12.20 20.86
C ALA A 194 -7.75 -12.48 19.34
N VAL A 195 -7.73 -13.75 18.93
CA VAL A 195 -7.87 -14.14 17.51
C VAL A 195 -9.19 -13.64 16.92
N GLY A 196 -10.31 -13.80 17.63
CA GLY A 196 -11.63 -13.33 17.18
C GLY A 196 -11.72 -11.80 17.05
N VAL A 197 -10.97 -11.03 17.84
CA VAL A 197 -10.88 -9.57 17.66
C VAL A 197 -10.09 -9.21 16.39
N ILE A 198 -9.03 -9.96 16.06
CA ILE A 198 -8.30 -9.79 14.80
C ILE A 198 -9.24 -10.07 13.61
N ASP A 199 -10.03 -11.13 13.68
CA ASP A 199 -11.03 -11.45 12.65
C ASP A 199 -12.00 -10.31 12.38
N ARG A 200 -12.57 -9.73 13.45
CA ARG A 200 -13.45 -8.57 13.31
C ARG A 200 -12.76 -7.41 12.58
N HIS A 201 -11.48 -7.13 12.90
CA HIS A 201 -10.74 -6.07 12.23
C HIS A 201 -10.43 -6.38 10.77
N ILE A 202 -10.23 -7.65 10.40
CA ILE A 202 -10.10 -8.10 9.00
C ILE A 202 -11.42 -7.87 8.26
N ASP A 203 -12.54 -8.35 8.79
CA ASP A 203 -13.86 -8.21 8.16
C ASP A 203 -14.23 -6.74 7.92
N GLU A 204 -14.04 -5.90 8.94
CA GLU A 204 -14.25 -4.46 8.85
C GLU A 204 -13.28 -3.83 7.84
N GLY A 205 -12.03 -4.30 7.79
CA GLY A 205 -11.02 -3.84 6.85
C GLY A 205 -11.35 -4.18 5.40
N GLU A 206 -11.79 -5.40 5.13
CA GLU A 206 -12.25 -5.85 3.80
C GLU A 206 -13.46 -5.06 3.33
N SER A 207 -14.42 -4.79 4.22
CA SER A 207 -15.59 -3.93 3.94
C SER A 207 -15.18 -2.50 3.56
N ILE A 208 -14.21 -1.92 4.28
CA ILE A 208 -13.65 -0.59 3.96
C ILE A 208 -13.00 -0.61 2.57
N VAL A 209 -12.19 -1.62 2.27
CA VAL A 209 -11.53 -1.77 0.96
C VAL A 209 -12.56 -1.87 -0.17
N GLU A 210 -13.59 -2.71 -0.01
CA GLU A 210 -14.60 -2.92 -1.05
C GLU A 210 -15.42 -1.64 -1.32
N LYS A 211 -15.86 -0.97 -0.25
CA LYS A 211 -16.60 0.30 -0.36
C LYS A 211 -15.78 1.35 -1.11
N ASN A 212 -14.50 1.50 -0.77
CA ASN A 212 -13.63 2.50 -1.39
C ASN A 212 -13.22 2.13 -2.82
N SER A 213 -13.02 0.83 -3.09
CA SER A 213 -12.78 0.33 -4.46
C SER A 213 -13.97 0.62 -5.37
N THR A 214 -15.20 0.50 -4.83
CA THR A 214 -16.43 0.86 -5.53
C THR A 214 -16.50 2.35 -5.84
N LEU A 215 -16.10 3.24 -4.91
CA LEU A 215 -16.06 4.68 -5.17
C LEU A 215 -15.11 5.05 -6.33
N VAL A 216 -13.92 4.43 -6.40
CA VAL A 216 -12.95 4.67 -7.48
C VAL A 216 -13.47 4.13 -8.82
N ARG A 217 -14.09 2.95 -8.80
CA ARG A 217 -14.76 2.37 -9.99
C ARG A 217 -15.91 3.25 -10.46
N ASP A 218 -16.76 3.75 -9.57
CA ASP A 218 -17.86 4.64 -9.90
C ASP A 218 -17.41 5.99 -10.43
N PHE A 219 -16.26 6.48 -9.98
CA PHE A 219 -15.65 7.69 -10.52
C PHE A 219 -15.20 7.49 -11.97
N THR A 220 -14.75 6.29 -12.32
CA THR A 220 -14.15 5.96 -13.64
C THR A 220 -15.05 5.17 -14.58
N LYS A 221 -16.29 4.84 -14.16
CA LYS A 221 -17.22 4.06 -14.98
C LYS A 221 -17.69 4.82 -16.22
N GLU A 222 -18.12 4.06 -17.22
CA GLU A 222 -18.75 4.62 -18.42
C GLU A 222 -19.94 5.52 -18.05
N GLY A 223 -20.04 6.67 -18.71
CA GLY A 223 -21.07 7.67 -18.45
C GLY A 223 -20.86 8.52 -17.18
N SER A 224 -19.81 8.27 -16.40
CA SER A 224 -19.44 9.14 -15.26
C SER A 224 -19.07 10.55 -15.74
N PRO A 225 -19.15 11.58 -14.87
CA PRO A 225 -18.67 12.93 -15.21
C PRO A 225 -17.22 12.95 -15.71
N MET A 226 -16.35 12.10 -15.13
CA MET A 226 -14.95 11.96 -15.53
C MET A 226 -14.83 11.39 -16.95
N MET A 227 -15.54 10.30 -17.25
CA MET A 227 -15.49 9.68 -18.58
C MET A 227 -16.15 10.56 -19.65
N LYS A 228 -17.23 11.27 -19.32
CA LYS A 228 -17.84 12.29 -20.19
C LYS A 228 -16.87 13.42 -20.49
N ALA A 229 -16.17 13.93 -19.49
CA ALA A 229 -15.17 14.98 -19.65
C ALA A 229 -13.93 14.50 -20.44
N ARG A 230 -13.61 13.20 -20.38
CA ARG A 230 -12.47 12.58 -21.10
C ARG A 230 -12.78 12.31 -22.57
N ALA A 231 -13.98 11.81 -22.85
CA ALA A 231 -14.49 11.58 -24.20
C ALA A 231 -14.88 12.87 -24.93
N ASP A 232 -14.83 14.01 -24.23
CA ASP A 232 -15.14 15.33 -24.76
C ASP A 232 -14.05 15.85 -25.72
N LEU A 233 -14.08 15.30 -26.93
CA LEU A 233 -13.25 15.65 -28.08
C LEU A 233 -14.00 16.56 -29.07
N LYS A 234 -15.01 17.30 -28.59
CA LYS A 234 -15.88 18.07 -29.48
C LYS A 234 -15.10 19.10 -30.29
N ASP A 235 -15.45 19.16 -31.58
CA ASP A 235 -15.01 20.19 -32.52
C ASP A 235 -15.49 21.61 -32.14
N THR A 236 -16.31 21.74 -31.09
CA THR A 236 -16.72 23.01 -30.49
C THR A 236 -15.52 23.94 -30.27
N PHE A 237 -14.38 23.40 -29.80
CA PHE A 237 -13.16 24.20 -29.62
C PHE A 237 -12.47 24.53 -30.95
N ASP A 238 -12.51 23.63 -31.93
CA ASP A 238 -11.90 23.84 -33.24
C ASP A 238 -12.68 24.84 -34.11
N LYS A 239 -13.98 25.02 -33.84
CA LYS A 239 -14.87 25.96 -34.54
C LYS A 239 -14.87 27.39 -33.95
N ILE A 240 -14.22 27.60 -32.81
CA ILE A 240 -14.01 28.96 -32.27
C ILE A 240 -12.94 29.65 -33.12
N THR A 241 -13.26 30.85 -33.63
CA THR A 241 -12.35 31.59 -34.51
C THR A 241 -11.40 32.50 -33.74
N GLY A 242 -10.18 32.66 -34.26
CA GLY A 242 -9.21 33.66 -33.81
C GLY A 242 -8.54 33.32 -32.46
N PRO A 243 -7.96 34.32 -31.78
CA PRO A 243 -7.10 34.13 -30.60
C PRO A 243 -7.81 33.46 -29.40
N LEU A 244 -9.15 33.55 -29.34
CA LEU A 244 -9.96 32.93 -28.28
C LEU A 244 -9.94 31.40 -28.33
N GLN A 245 -9.66 30.82 -29.49
CA GLN A 245 -9.55 29.38 -29.66
C GLN A 245 -8.45 28.79 -28.78
N ALA A 246 -7.25 29.38 -28.84
CA ALA A 246 -6.08 28.90 -28.11
C ALA A 246 -6.27 29.04 -26.59
N ASP A 247 -6.83 30.16 -26.12
CA ASP A 247 -7.16 30.36 -24.70
C ASP A 247 -8.15 29.30 -24.18
N MET A 248 -9.24 29.06 -24.93
CA MET A 248 -10.25 28.09 -24.53
C MET A 248 -9.69 26.67 -24.50
N LYS A 249 -8.87 26.27 -25.48
CA LYS A 249 -8.17 24.98 -25.46
C LYS A 249 -7.21 24.86 -24.27
N GLY A 250 -6.41 25.90 -24.00
CA GLY A 250 -5.50 25.91 -22.85
C GLY A 250 -6.24 25.75 -21.51
N ARG A 251 -7.37 26.45 -21.35
CA ARG A 251 -8.23 26.31 -20.15
C ARG A 251 -8.90 24.95 -20.05
N ARG A 252 -9.31 24.39 -21.18
CA ARG A 252 -9.91 23.05 -21.29
C ARG A 252 -8.93 21.97 -20.85
N ASP A 253 -7.65 22.10 -21.19
CA ASP A 253 -6.65 21.06 -20.94
C ASP A 253 -5.93 21.21 -19.60
N LYS A 254 -5.91 22.42 -19.01
CA LYS A 254 -5.26 22.70 -17.72
C LYS A 254 -5.63 21.72 -16.58
N PRO A 255 -6.90 21.32 -16.36
CA PRO A 255 -7.25 20.41 -15.27
C PRO A 255 -6.76 18.96 -15.46
N TRP A 256 -6.47 18.54 -16.70
CA TRP A 256 -6.30 17.12 -17.04
C TRP A 256 -5.04 16.46 -16.50
N GLY A 257 -3.93 17.22 -16.39
CA GLY A 257 -2.73 16.71 -15.72
C GLY A 257 -3.02 16.34 -14.27
N ALA A 258 -3.68 17.24 -13.53
CA ALA A 258 -4.00 17.03 -12.12
C ALA A 258 -5.07 15.92 -11.91
N VAL A 259 -6.06 15.82 -12.80
CA VAL A 259 -7.05 14.72 -12.76
C VAL A 259 -6.39 13.36 -12.97
N THR A 260 -5.48 13.27 -13.94
CA THR A 260 -4.76 12.02 -14.23
C THR A 260 -3.89 11.61 -13.04
N GLN A 261 -3.18 12.57 -12.44
CA GLN A 261 -2.39 12.33 -11.22
C GLN A 261 -3.28 11.88 -10.06
N ALA A 262 -4.42 12.55 -9.84
CA ALA A 262 -5.35 12.20 -8.78
C ALA A 262 -5.90 10.77 -8.95
N ALA A 263 -6.30 10.39 -10.17
CA ALA A 263 -6.78 9.04 -10.47
C ALA A 263 -5.70 7.96 -10.27
N ALA A 264 -4.45 8.24 -10.66
CA ALA A 264 -3.33 7.34 -10.38
C ALA A 264 -3.11 7.17 -8.87
N GLU A 265 -3.16 8.27 -8.11
CA GLU A 265 -3.06 8.25 -6.64
C GLU A 265 -4.18 7.41 -5.99
N GLN A 266 -5.41 7.48 -6.51
CA GLN A 266 -6.54 6.66 -6.01
C GLN A 266 -6.22 5.16 -6.09
N ASN A 267 -5.70 4.69 -7.23
CA ASN A 267 -5.33 3.29 -7.43
C ASN A 267 -4.19 2.87 -6.50
N THR A 268 -3.19 3.73 -6.30
CA THR A 268 -2.10 3.49 -5.35
C THR A 268 -2.62 3.36 -3.91
N ILE A 269 -3.56 4.23 -3.51
CA ILE A 269 -4.15 4.19 -2.17
C ILE A 269 -4.95 2.89 -1.99
N ILE A 270 -5.82 2.50 -2.94
CA ILE A 270 -6.57 1.23 -2.87
C ILE A 270 -5.63 0.03 -2.75
N SER A 271 -4.53 0.03 -3.51
CA SER A 271 -3.53 -1.04 -3.45
C SER A 271 -2.86 -1.10 -2.07
N SER A 272 -2.57 0.05 -1.47
CA SER A 272 -2.03 0.14 -0.11
C SER A 272 -3.04 -0.35 0.93
N MET A 273 -4.33 -0.03 0.79
CA MET A 273 -5.39 -0.54 1.68
C MET A 273 -5.48 -2.07 1.65
N LYS A 274 -5.44 -2.68 0.45
CA LYS A 274 -5.39 -4.15 0.30
C LYS A 274 -4.16 -4.74 1.01
N GLY A 275 -2.99 -4.13 0.83
CA GLY A 275 -1.77 -4.54 1.51
C GLY A 275 -1.86 -4.46 3.04
N VAL A 276 -2.61 -3.50 3.59
CA VAL A 276 -2.85 -3.40 5.04
C VAL A 276 -3.73 -4.56 5.54
N VAL A 277 -4.79 -4.92 4.82
CA VAL A 277 -5.63 -6.08 5.16
C VAL A 277 -4.84 -7.38 5.13
N GLU A 278 -3.97 -7.57 4.14
CA GLU A 278 -3.10 -8.76 4.07
C GLU A 278 -2.13 -8.84 5.27
N LYS A 279 -1.65 -7.71 5.77
CA LYS A 279 -0.86 -7.68 7.01
C LYS A 279 -1.69 -8.09 8.24
N MET A 280 -2.96 -7.69 8.31
CA MET A 280 -3.86 -8.15 9.39
C MET A 280 -4.08 -9.67 9.32
N LYS A 281 -4.27 -10.24 8.13
CA LYS A 281 -4.38 -11.70 7.92
C LYS A 281 -3.10 -12.43 8.35
N LEU A 282 -1.93 -11.86 8.07
CA LEU A 282 -0.66 -12.39 8.55
C LEU A 282 -0.57 -12.34 10.09
N ALA A 283 -1.02 -11.25 10.71
CA ALA A 283 -1.09 -11.15 12.16
C ALA A 283 -2.00 -12.22 12.76
N LYS A 284 -3.17 -12.48 12.14
CA LYS A 284 -4.05 -13.60 12.52
C LYS A 284 -3.33 -14.94 12.44
N ALA A 285 -2.70 -15.26 11.32
CA ALA A 285 -2.01 -16.54 11.14
C ALA A 285 -0.92 -16.77 12.21
N LYS A 286 -0.18 -15.71 12.59
CA LYS A 286 0.80 -15.76 13.68
C LYS A 286 0.13 -15.94 15.05
N ALA A 287 -0.99 -15.28 15.28
CA ALA A 287 -1.79 -15.44 16.49
C ALA A 287 -2.25 -16.90 16.61
N GLU A 288 -2.89 -17.47 15.59
CA GLU A 288 -3.36 -18.87 15.59
C GLU A 288 -2.22 -19.89 15.76
N ALA A 289 -1.06 -19.65 15.12
CA ALA A 289 0.13 -20.48 15.30
C ALA A 289 0.66 -20.48 16.75
N SER A 290 0.24 -19.48 17.54
CA SER A 290 0.58 -19.36 18.96
C SER A 290 -0.40 -20.05 19.91
N GLY A 291 -1.33 -20.87 19.38
CA GLY A 291 -2.44 -21.52 20.10
C GLY A 291 -2.09 -22.37 21.32
N SER A 292 -3.15 -22.87 21.97
CA SER A 292 -3.18 -23.51 23.31
C SER A 292 -2.28 -24.72 23.55
N GLN A 293 -1.50 -25.13 22.56
CA GLN A 293 -0.47 -26.15 22.68
C GLN A 293 0.94 -25.56 22.86
N MET A 294 1.09 -24.23 22.84
CA MET A 294 2.35 -23.56 23.13
C MET A 294 2.73 -23.74 24.59
N LYS A 295 3.69 -24.64 24.82
CA LYS A 295 4.34 -24.81 26.10
C LYS A 295 5.18 -23.57 26.44
N SER A 296 5.49 -23.38 27.71
CA SER A 296 6.49 -22.39 28.11
C SER A 296 7.86 -22.68 27.47
N PRO A 297 8.70 -21.68 27.18
CA PRO A 297 10.07 -21.91 26.70
C PRO A 297 10.85 -22.90 27.58
N GLN A 298 10.66 -22.84 28.90
CA GLN A 298 11.28 -23.74 29.87
C GLN A 298 10.84 -25.20 29.68
N GLU A 299 9.56 -25.45 29.40
CA GLU A 299 9.07 -26.79 29.09
C GLU A 299 9.62 -27.32 27.77
N TYR A 300 9.77 -26.47 26.75
CA TYR A 300 10.44 -26.86 25.50
C TYR A 300 11.90 -27.21 25.76
N LEU A 301 12.64 -26.36 26.49
CA LEU A 301 14.03 -26.62 26.86
C LEU A 301 14.18 -27.92 27.66
N ALA A 302 13.25 -28.22 28.58
CA ALA A 302 13.25 -29.47 29.33
C ALA A 302 13.02 -30.69 28.40
N ALA A 303 12.08 -30.60 27.46
CA ALA A 303 11.80 -31.67 26.50
C ALA A 303 12.98 -31.89 25.52
N ILE A 304 13.60 -30.81 25.05
CA ILE A 304 14.81 -30.84 24.20
C ILE A 304 15.96 -31.48 24.98
N GLY A 305 16.17 -31.06 26.24
CA GLY A 305 17.17 -31.62 27.13
C GLY A 305 17.01 -33.12 27.35
N LYS A 306 15.76 -33.59 27.55
CA LYS A 306 15.46 -35.03 27.64
C LYS A 306 15.83 -35.76 26.34
N THR A 307 15.46 -35.20 25.19
CA THR A 307 15.77 -35.80 23.88
C THR A 307 17.29 -35.89 23.65
N LYS A 308 18.04 -34.85 24.04
CA LYS A 308 19.50 -34.86 24.01
C LYS A 308 20.06 -35.99 24.87
N GLY A 309 19.57 -36.12 26.11
CA GLY A 309 19.98 -37.19 27.02
C GLY A 309 19.69 -38.59 26.47
N GLU A 310 18.56 -38.77 25.79
CA GLU A 310 18.21 -40.02 25.11
C GLU A 310 19.18 -40.34 23.96
N ILE A 311 19.53 -39.35 23.12
CA ILE A 311 20.53 -39.50 22.05
C ILE A 311 21.88 -39.89 22.64
N ASP A 312 22.37 -39.15 23.63
CA ASP A 312 23.66 -39.41 24.28
C ASP A 312 23.72 -40.81 24.91
N GLY A 313 22.64 -41.23 25.57
CA GLY A 313 22.53 -42.56 26.19
C GLY A 313 22.57 -43.68 25.16
N MET A 314 21.79 -43.56 24.08
CA MET A 314 21.78 -44.54 22.99
C MET A 314 23.14 -44.62 22.30
N TYR A 315 23.75 -43.47 21.98
CA TYR A 315 25.06 -43.41 21.34
C TYR A 315 26.14 -44.06 22.20
N LYS A 316 26.25 -43.70 23.49
CA LYS A 316 27.23 -44.32 24.41
C LYS A 316 27.07 -45.84 24.50
N SER A 317 25.83 -46.32 24.59
CA SER A 317 25.56 -47.76 24.69
C SER A 317 26.00 -48.53 23.45
N ILE A 318 25.66 -48.02 22.25
CA ILE A 318 26.01 -48.70 21.01
C ILE A 318 27.48 -48.54 20.65
N LYS A 319 28.08 -47.40 20.99
CA LYS A 319 29.48 -47.09 20.70
C LYS A 319 30.43 -48.11 21.32
N ILE A 320 30.17 -48.50 22.58
CA ILE A 320 30.94 -49.56 23.27
C ILE A 320 30.92 -50.88 22.50
N LYS A 321 29.79 -51.24 21.88
CA LYS A 321 29.64 -52.49 21.13
C LYS A 321 30.34 -52.42 19.79
N ILE A 322 30.10 -51.36 19.01
CA ILE A 322 30.71 -51.23 17.68
C ILE A 322 32.22 -50.97 17.76
N ASP A 323 32.72 -50.32 18.81
CA ASP A 323 34.16 -50.15 19.07
C ASP A 323 34.89 -51.49 19.21
N ARG A 324 34.22 -52.54 19.69
CA ARG A 324 34.82 -53.89 19.71
C ARG A 324 35.04 -54.40 18.30
N VAL A 325 34.08 -54.19 17.41
CA VAL A 325 34.17 -54.57 15.99
C VAL A 325 35.26 -53.76 15.30
N VAL A 326 35.34 -52.45 15.53
CA VAL A 326 36.39 -51.58 14.99
C VAL A 326 37.78 -52.03 15.46
N LYS A 327 37.97 -52.31 16.75
CA LYS A 327 39.23 -52.85 17.26
C LYS A 327 39.56 -54.21 16.68
N SER A 328 38.55 -55.06 16.45
CA SER A 328 38.74 -56.33 15.76
C SER A 328 39.17 -56.13 14.31
N TYR A 329 38.59 -55.18 13.58
CA TYR A 329 39.01 -54.79 12.23
C TYR A 329 40.49 -54.37 12.19
N GLU A 330 40.90 -53.49 13.11
CA GLU A 330 42.27 -52.97 13.20
C GLU A 330 43.29 -54.06 13.55
N SER A 331 42.92 -55.01 14.41
CA SER A 331 43.82 -56.06 14.89
C SER A 331 43.72 -57.40 14.13
N PHE A 332 42.79 -57.51 13.17
CA PHE A 332 42.43 -58.79 12.54
C PHE A 332 43.64 -59.49 11.91
N ASP A 333 44.42 -58.78 11.09
CA ASP A 333 45.52 -59.39 10.33
C ASP A 333 46.63 -59.89 11.27
N ALA A 334 46.94 -59.14 12.33
CA ALA A 334 47.90 -59.54 13.34
C ALA A 334 47.45 -60.80 14.10
N LYS A 335 46.16 -60.91 14.44
CA LYS A 335 45.60 -62.11 15.08
C LYS A 335 45.67 -63.33 14.16
N ILE A 336 45.37 -63.17 12.86
CA ILE A 336 45.48 -64.27 11.88
C ILE A 336 46.93 -64.79 11.79
N VAL A 337 47.92 -63.90 11.77
CA VAL A 337 49.35 -64.28 11.80
C VAL A 337 49.71 -65.00 13.09
N ALA A 338 49.18 -64.56 14.24
CA ALA A 338 49.48 -65.14 15.55
C ALA A 338 49.05 -66.61 15.71
N PHE A 339 48.06 -67.08 14.94
CA PHE A 339 47.67 -68.49 14.91
C PHE A 339 48.72 -69.42 14.27
N LYS A 340 49.80 -68.88 13.66
CA LYS A 340 50.91 -69.67 13.07
C LYS A 340 50.45 -70.78 12.10
N GLY A 341 49.36 -70.54 11.39
CA GLY A 341 48.79 -71.52 10.45
C GLY A 341 47.87 -72.58 11.06
N ASP A 342 47.53 -72.48 12.36
CA ASP A 342 46.46 -73.27 12.96
C ASP A 342 45.12 -72.96 12.29
N LYS A 343 44.74 -73.81 11.33
CA LYS A 343 43.51 -73.66 10.55
C LYS A 343 42.27 -73.67 11.44
N ALA A 344 42.22 -74.54 12.44
CA ALA A 344 41.05 -74.66 13.31
C ALA A 344 40.88 -73.40 14.17
N GLY A 345 41.98 -72.90 14.75
CA GLY A 345 42.01 -71.64 15.49
C GLY A 345 41.58 -70.45 14.63
N ILE A 346 42.09 -70.35 13.40
CA ILE A 346 41.71 -69.29 12.45
C ILE A 346 40.22 -69.35 12.11
N GLN A 347 39.70 -70.54 11.79
CA GLN A 347 38.28 -70.71 11.46
C GLN A 347 37.37 -70.33 12.63
N GLN A 348 37.73 -70.73 13.85
CA GLN A 348 36.98 -70.38 15.05
C GLN A 348 37.03 -68.87 15.32
N HIS A 349 38.20 -68.23 15.18
CA HIS A 349 38.34 -66.79 15.31
C HIS A 349 37.48 -66.04 14.27
N CYS A 350 37.57 -66.44 13.00
CA CYS A 350 36.77 -65.88 11.91
C CYS A 350 35.27 -66.03 12.15
N ARG A 351 34.82 -67.15 12.74
CA ARG A 351 33.41 -67.35 13.11
C ARG A 351 32.97 -66.36 14.20
N VAL A 352 33.74 -66.25 15.27
CA VAL A 352 33.42 -65.35 16.40
C VAL A 352 33.37 -63.89 15.95
N GLU A 353 34.35 -63.43 15.17
CA GLU A 353 34.39 -62.05 14.68
C GLU A 353 33.26 -61.75 13.67
N ASP A 354 32.89 -62.73 12.83
CA ASP A 354 31.77 -62.59 11.88
C ASP A 354 30.44 -62.44 12.60
N ASP A 355 30.21 -63.29 13.61
CA ASP A 355 28.99 -63.26 14.43
C ASP A 355 28.89 -61.94 15.20
N GLN A 356 29.99 -61.45 15.76
CA GLN A 356 30.04 -60.14 16.43
C GLN A 356 29.79 -58.98 15.46
N ALA A 357 30.47 -58.97 14.31
CA ALA A 357 30.33 -57.92 13.31
C ALA A 357 28.88 -57.84 12.80
N LYS A 358 28.27 -58.99 12.47
CA LYS A 358 26.86 -59.05 12.02
C LYS A 358 25.91 -58.53 13.07
N ARG A 359 26.02 -59.04 14.30
CA ARG A 359 25.13 -58.66 15.40
C ARG A 359 25.22 -57.17 15.72
N TYR A 360 26.42 -56.66 15.97
CA TYR A 360 26.59 -55.27 16.38
C TYR A 360 26.38 -54.28 15.24
N SER A 361 26.61 -54.66 13.98
CA SER A 361 26.23 -53.80 12.84
C SER A 361 24.72 -53.64 12.72
N ALA A 362 23.95 -54.72 12.87
CA ALA A 362 22.49 -54.67 12.85
C ALA A 362 21.94 -53.79 13.99
N GLU A 363 22.42 -53.98 15.22
CA GLU A 363 22.06 -53.12 16.36
C GLU A 363 22.46 -51.65 16.11
N THR A 364 23.61 -51.41 15.48
CA THR A 364 24.11 -50.06 15.20
C THR A 364 23.26 -49.32 14.17
N ILE A 365 22.80 -50.00 13.12
CA ILE A 365 21.88 -49.43 12.12
C ILE A 365 20.59 -48.96 12.79
N VAL A 366 19.98 -49.79 13.65
CA VAL A 366 18.74 -49.46 14.35
C VAL A 366 18.93 -48.22 15.25
N VAL A 367 20.02 -48.18 16.02
CA VAL A 367 20.30 -47.04 16.90
C VAL A 367 20.61 -45.77 16.11
N ARG A 368 21.41 -45.86 15.04
CA ARG A 368 21.71 -44.75 14.14
C ARG A 368 20.42 -44.13 13.59
N ASP A 369 19.52 -44.96 13.06
CA ASP A 369 18.28 -44.47 12.45
C ASP A 369 17.36 -43.84 13.50
N ARG A 370 17.32 -44.40 14.72
CA ARG A 370 16.59 -43.80 15.84
C ARG A 370 17.16 -42.45 16.26
N ILE A 371 18.48 -42.32 16.36
CA ILE A 371 19.14 -41.03 16.65
C ILE A 371 18.81 -39.99 15.57
N ALA A 372 18.90 -40.36 14.30
CA ALA A 372 18.55 -39.47 13.19
C ALA A 372 17.09 -38.99 13.27
N ASN A 373 16.17 -39.88 13.63
CA ASN A 373 14.75 -39.54 13.80
C ASN A 373 14.49 -38.64 15.01
N LEU A 374 15.16 -38.85 16.14
CA LEU A 374 15.06 -37.96 17.30
C LEU A 374 15.58 -36.55 16.97
N GLY A 375 16.72 -36.46 16.27
CA GLY A 375 17.26 -35.18 15.79
C GLY A 375 16.26 -34.41 14.92
N LYS A 376 15.52 -35.10 14.04
CA LYS A 376 14.46 -34.45 13.23
C LYS A 376 13.21 -34.08 14.04
N THR A 377 12.92 -34.82 15.10
CA THR A 377 11.67 -34.65 15.87
C THR A 377 11.67 -33.33 16.66
N VAL A 378 12.83 -32.87 17.13
CA VAL A 378 12.94 -31.58 17.84
C VAL A 378 12.57 -30.37 16.96
N ARG A 379 12.58 -30.49 15.62
CA ARG A 379 12.09 -29.44 14.70
C ARG A 379 10.57 -29.43 14.48
N LYS A 380 9.84 -30.46 14.91
CA LYS A 380 8.37 -30.53 14.74
C LYS A 380 7.60 -29.69 15.76
N MET A 381 8.27 -28.77 16.46
CA MET A 381 7.64 -27.88 17.42
C MET A 381 6.83 -26.78 16.71
N PRO A 382 5.81 -26.20 17.36
CA PRO A 382 5.09 -25.04 16.81
C PRO A 382 6.06 -23.91 16.45
N SER A 383 5.81 -23.19 15.35
CA SER A 383 6.71 -22.12 14.89
C SER A 383 6.95 -21.04 15.94
N GLY A 384 5.96 -20.77 16.80
CA GLY A 384 6.09 -19.83 17.92
C GLY A 384 7.12 -20.23 18.98
N ALA A 385 7.48 -21.51 19.08
CA ALA A 385 8.53 -21.97 19.99
C ALA A 385 9.93 -21.46 19.60
N PHE A 386 10.17 -21.26 18.29
CA PHE A 386 11.46 -20.81 17.75
C PHE A 386 11.67 -19.30 17.84
N GLU A 387 10.65 -18.53 18.22
CA GLU A 387 10.83 -17.09 18.47
C GLU A 387 11.66 -16.83 19.74
N ASP A 388 11.81 -17.83 20.61
CA ASP A 388 12.77 -17.80 21.70
C ASP A 388 14.13 -18.32 21.22
N GLY A 389 15.11 -17.42 21.13
CA GLY A 389 16.45 -17.76 20.63
C GLY A 389 17.18 -18.83 21.46
N SER A 390 16.80 -19.05 22.73
CA SER A 390 17.35 -20.15 23.53
C SER A 390 16.80 -21.51 23.11
N VAL A 391 15.51 -21.57 22.75
CA VAL A 391 14.86 -22.79 22.22
C VAL A 391 15.44 -23.12 20.84
N GLU A 392 15.54 -22.13 19.94
CA GLU A 392 16.13 -22.33 18.60
C GLU A 392 17.57 -22.86 18.70
N LYS A 393 18.39 -22.24 19.56
CA LYS A 393 19.76 -22.70 19.81
C LYS A 393 19.79 -24.14 20.35
N ALA A 394 18.94 -24.46 21.32
CA ALA A 394 18.88 -25.80 21.91
C ALA A 394 18.48 -26.87 20.88
N VAL A 395 17.53 -26.57 19.99
CA VAL A 395 17.18 -27.46 18.87
C VAL A 395 18.38 -27.66 17.94
N SER A 396 19.04 -26.58 17.53
CA SER A 396 20.23 -26.66 16.67
C SER A 396 21.36 -27.48 17.32
N ASP A 397 21.58 -27.33 18.62
CA ASP A 397 22.59 -28.10 19.36
C ASP A 397 22.26 -29.60 19.36
N VAL A 398 21.00 -29.97 19.56
CA VAL A 398 20.56 -31.38 19.52
C VAL A 398 20.68 -31.97 18.12
N GLU A 399 20.31 -31.22 17.07
CA GLU A 399 20.48 -31.65 15.68
C GLU A 399 21.95 -31.89 15.35
N LYS A 400 22.83 -30.98 15.77
CA LYS A 400 24.26 -31.14 15.58
C LYS A 400 24.77 -32.42 16.25
N VAL A 401 24.43 -32.63 17.53
CA VAL A 401 24.82 -33.86 18.25
C VAL A 401 24.30 -35.12 17.55
N ALA A 402 23.03 -35.12 17.13
CA ALA A 402 22.45 -36.26 16.42
C ALA A 402 23.20 -36.55 15.11
N ASN A 403 23.52 -35.52 14.33
CA ASN A 403 24.26 -35.64 13.06
C ASN A 403 25.70 -36.13 13.28
N ASP A 404 26.39 -35.60 14.29
CA ASP A 404 27.75 -36.02 14.64
C ASP A 404 27.76 -37.50 15.06
N CYS A 405 26.80 -37.94 15.89
CA CYS A 405 26.62 -39.34 16.25
C CYS A 405 26.34 -40.22 15.03
N VAL A 406 25.41 -39.83 14.16
CA VAL A 406 25.06 -40.60 12.95
C VAL A 406 26.26 -40.72 12.01
N SER A 407 27.01 -39.64 11.83
CA SER A 407 28.23 -39.62 11.02
C SER A 407 29.27 -40.61 11.55
N GLN A 408 29.53 -40.59 12.86
CA GLN A 408 30.47 -41.52 13.49
C GLN A 408 30.01 -42.98 13.39
N LEU A 409 28.73 -43.26 13.62
CA LEU A 409 28.20 -44.63 13.49
C LEU A 409 28.27 -45.15 12.05
N ASN A 410 28.08 -44.28 11.05
CA ASN A 410 28.28 -44.67 9.64
C ASN A 410 29.74 -45.01 9.33
N LYS A 411 30.70 -44.30 9.94
CA LYS A 411 32.11 -44.66 9.83
C LYS A 411 32.39 -46.02 10.47
N ASP A 412 31.90 -46.25 11.69
CA ASP A 412 32.11 -47.51 12.40
C ASP A 412 31.46 -48.70 11.66
N LEU A 413 30.29 -48.50 11.04
CA LEU A 413 29.61 -49.50 10.18
C LEU A 413 30.42 -49.85 8.92
N LYS A 414 31.15 -48.87 8.36
CA LYS A 414 32.05 -49.11 7.23
C LYS A 414 33.20 -50.02 7.66
N ASP A 415 33.82 -49.75 8.80
CA ASP A 415 34.90 -50.58 9.34
C ASP A 415 34.42 -52.02 9.65
N ALA A 416 33.19 -52.16 10.17
CA ALA A 416 32.56 -53.47 10.37
C ALA A 416 32.35 -54.23 9.04
N THR A 417 31.97 -53.53 7.98
CA THR A 417 31.82 -54.11 6.63
C THR A 417 33.18 -54.56 6.08
N GLU A 418 34.24 -53.79 6.29
CA GLU A 418 35.60 -54.15 5.87
C GLU A 418 36.15 -55.34 6.67
N LEU A 419 35.85 -55.45 7.97
CA LEU A 419 36.17 -56.65 8.75
C LEU A 419 35.50 -57.90 8.17
N GLN A 420 34.22 -57.84 7.82
CA GLN A 420 33.51 -58.97 7.21
C GLN A 420 34.17 -59.40 5.89
N LYS A 421 34.66 -58.46 5.07
CA LYS A 421 35.43 -58.77 3.87
C LYS A 421 36.74 -59.49 4.21
N LYS A 422 37.51 -58.99 5.19
CA LYS A 422 38.75 -59.65 5.66
C LYS A 422 38.47 -61.08 6.14
N ILE A 423 37.39 -61.27 6.90
CA ILE A 423 36.96 -62.58 7.37
C ILE A 423 36.63 -63.53 6.21
N MET A 424 35.91 -63.07 5.18
CA MET A 424 35.61 -63.91 4.02
C MET A 424 36.89 -64.36 3.28
N VAL A 425 37.86 -63.46 3.12
CA VAL A 425 39.17 -63.78 2.51
C VAL A 425 39.95 -64.78 3.37
N ALA A 426 39.96 -64.61 4.70
CA ALA A 426 40.60 -65.57 5.58
C ALA A 426 39.90 -66.94 5.52
N LYS A 427 38.56 -66.97 5.56
CA LYS A 427 37.78 -68.21 5.45
C LYS A 427 38.06 -68.95 4.14
N SER A 428 38.21 -68.25 3.00
CA SER A 428 38.50 -68.92 1.72
C SER A 428 39.93 -69.46 1.65
N LYS A 429 40.90 -68.76 2.25
CA LYS A 429 42.32 -69.17 2.28
C LYS A 429 42.58 -70.38 3.20
N TYR A 430 41.81 -70.51 4.27
CA TYR A 430 42.01 -71.54 5.32
C TYR A 430 40.86 -72.55 5.40
N LYS A 431 39.99 -72.62 4.40
CA LYS A 431 39.08 -73.75 4.16
C LYS A 431 39.89 -74.96 3.68
#